data_AF-T1B9B8-F1
#
_entry.id   AF-T1B9B8-F1
#
_cell.length_a   1.000
_cell.length_b   1.000
_cell.length_c   1.000
_cell.angle_alpha   90.00
_cell.angle_beta   90.00
_cell.angle_gamma   90.00
#
_symmetry.space_group_name_H-M   'P 1'
#
loop_
_entity.id
_entity.type
_entity.pdbx_description
1 polymer ?
#
loop_
_entity_poly.entity_id
_entity_poly.type
_entity_poly.pdbx_seq_one_letter_code
_entity_poly.pdbx_strand_id
1 'polypeptide(L)'
;MRRRNIVNYLLLPVITSLADLVRTMNCYYSNLIEGHDTHPIDIERALKNDYSKDAKKRNLQLEAKAHITVQQWIDTGALKGRAMTPDAIHEIHRRFCEALPPDLLMVKDQKVIPGALR
;
A
#
# COMPACT_ATOMS: atom_id res chain seq x y z
N MET A 1 13.29 5.37 42.56
CA MET A 1 12.87 6.47 41.67
C MET A 1 13.44 6.22 40.27
N ARG A 2 12.71 5.51 39.40
CA ARG A 2 13.16 5.14 38.03
C ARG A 2 12.72 6.26 37.09
N ARG A 3 13.65 7.06 36.54
CA ARG A 3 13.34 8.04 35.49
C ARG A 3 12.79 7.26 34.29
N ARG A 4 11.48 7.29 34.08
CA ARG A 4 10.84 6.83 32.84
C ARG A 4 11.26 7.81 31.74
N ASN A 5 11.95 7.32 30.72
CA ASN A 5 12.44 8.10 29.57
C ASN A 5 11.26 8.69 28.78
N ILE A 6 10.87 9.92 29.10
CA ILE A 6 9.83 10.70 28.41
C ILE A 6 10.17 10.90 26.90
N VAL A 7 11.46 10.88 26.54
CA VAL A 7 11.93 11.01 25.16
C VAL A 7 11.41 9.90 24.23
N ASN A 8 11.21 8.68 24.74
CA ASN A 8 10.74 7.55 23.93
C ASN A 8 9.25 7.68 23.53
N TYR A 9 8.45 8.42 24.30
CA TYR A 9 7.01 8.60 24.04
C TYR A 9 6.72 9.77 23.10
N LEU A 10 7.60 10.77 23.05
CA LEU A 10 7.47 11.92 22.13
C LEU A 10 7.93 11.59 20.70
N LEU A 11 8.87 10.65 20.54
CA LEU A 11 9.42 10.29 19.24
C LEU A 11 8.50 9.32 18.46
N LEU A 12 7.78 8.45 19.15
CA LEU A 12 6.97 7.39 18.52
C LEU A 12 5.82 7.93 17.66
N PRO A 13 5.03 8.94 18.10
CA PRO A 13 3.99 9.54 17.26
C PRO A 13 4.56 10.22 16.02
N VAL A 14 5.69 10.93 16.15
CA VAL A 14 6.35 11.60 15.02
C VAL A 14 6.84 10.59 14.00
N ILE A 15 7.47 9.51 14.44
CA ILE A 15 7.93 8.42 13.56
C ILE A 15 6.74 7.77 12.85
N THR A 16 5.63 7.55 13.55
CA THR A 16 4.42 6.95 12.97
C THR A 16 3.83 7.84 11.88
N SER A 17 3.62 9.14 12.17
CA SER A 17 3.11 10.10 11.19
C SER A 17 4.05 10.27 9.99
N LEU A 18 5.36 10.26 10.22
CA LEU A 18 6.35 10.32 9.14
C LEU A 18 6.31 9.07 8.27
N ALA A 19 6.18 7.89 8.87
CA ALA A 19 6.05 6.64 8.13
C ALA A 19 4.78 6.63 7.28
N ASP A 20 3.65 7.13 7.81
CA ASP A 20 2.41 7.27 7.03
C ASP A 20 2.57 8.22 5.85
N LEU A 21 3.18 9.38 6.04
CA LEU A 21 3.47 10.33 4.96
C LEU A 21 4.37 9.69 3.88
N VAL A 22 5.43 9.01 4.28
CA VAL A 22 6.36 8.36 3.35
C VAL A 22 5.66 7.25 2.57
N ARG A 23 4.74 6.49 3.18
CA ARG A 23 3.93 5.49 2.46
C ARG A 23 3.05 6.14 1.39
N THR A 24 2.37 7.24 1.72
CA THR A 24 1.55 7.98 0.75
C THR A 24 2.41 8.49 -0.41
N MET A 25 3.59 9.05 -0.12
CA MET A 25 4.50 9.55 -1.16
C MET A 25 5.09 8.44 -2.02
N ASN A 26 5.49 7.31 -1.43
CA ASN A 26 5.97 6.16 -2.17
C ASN A 26 4.86 5.59 -3.08
N CYS A 27 3.64 5.47 -2.56
CA CYS A 27 2.48 5.05 -3.35
C CYS A 27 2.22 5.99 -4.53
N TYR A 28 2.28 7.31 -4.31
CA TYR A 28 2.11 8.30 -5.38
C TYR A 28 3.13 8.11 -6.52
N TYR A 29 4.42 8.00 -6.19
CA TYR A 29 5.45 7.82 -7.21
C TYR A 29 5.41 6.45 -7.88
N SER A 30 5.12 5.38 -7.13
CA SER A 30 4.91 4.04 -7.71
C SER A 30 3.77 4.04 -8.71
N ASN A 31 2.61 4.61 -8.36
CA ASN A 31 1.47 4.69 -9.28
C ASN A 31 1.81 5.54 -10.51
N LEU A 32 2.53 6.66 -10.34
CA LEU A 32 2.91 7.54 -11.44
C LEU A 32 3.83 6.84 -12.45
N ILE A 33 4.76 5.99 -12.00
CA ILE A 33 5.64 5.20 -12.89
C ILE A 33 4.82 4.24 -13.77
N GLU A 34 3.75 3.67 -13.21
CA GLU A 34 2.82 2.78 -13.93
C GLU A 34 1.82 3.56 -14.81
N GLY A 35 1.91 4.89 -14.88
CA GLY A 35 1.00 5.75 -15.63
C GLY A 35 -0.34 6.03 -14.92
N HIS A 36 -0.45 5.64 -13.66
CA HIS A 36 -1.62 5.86 -12.81
C HIS A 36 -1.48 7.15 -12.01
N ASP A 37 -1.95 8.26 -12.58
CA ASP A 37 -1.94 9.57 -11.91
C ASP A 37 -3.00 9.64 -10.80
N THR A 38 -2.64 9.15 -9.62
CA THR A 38 -3.47 9.19 -8.40
C THR A 38 -2.98 10.32 -7.50
N HIS A 39 -3.58 11.50 -7.60
CA HIS A 39 -3.12 12.66 -6.84
C HIS A 39 -3.07 12.36 -5.32
N PRO A 40 -2.08 12.87 -4.55
CA PRO A 40 -1.95 12.55 -3.13
C PRO A 40 -3.22 12.79 -2.30
N ILE A 41 -4.00 13.83 -2.65
CA ILE A 41 -5.30 14.10 -2.01
C ILE A 41 -6.30 12.94 -2.21
N ASP A 42 -6.29 12.30 -3.37
CA ASP A 42 -7.20 11.19 -3.68
C ASP A 42 -6.75 9.90 -2.99
N ILE A 43 -5.44 9.73 -2.76
CA ILE A 43 -4.88 8.66 -1.91
C ILE A 43 -5.37 8.83 -0.47
N GLU A 44 -5.24 10.04 0.10
CA GLU A 44 -5.72 10.35 1.46
C GLU A 44 -7.23 10.13 1.62
N ARG A 45 -8.02 10.47 0.60
CA ARG A 45 -9.46 10.17 0.56
C ARG A 45 -9.72 8.67 0.52
N ALA A 46 -8.98 7.92 -0.29
CA ALA A 46 -9.09 6.47 -0.38
C ALA A 46 -8.81 5.78 0.97
N LEU A 47 -7.80 6.24 1.70
CA LEU A 47 -7.47 5.75 3.05
C LEU A 47 -8.61 5.98 4.05
N LYS A 48 -9.43 7.01 3.84
CA LYS A 48 -10.63 7.31 4.63
C LYS A 48 -11.90 6.64 4.09
N ASN A 49 -11.79 5.78 3.08
CA ASN A 49 -12.92 5.18 2.35
C ASN A 49 -13.82 6.21 1.65
N ASP A 50 -13.30 7.40 1.34
CA ASP A 50 -13.97 8.41 0.55
C ASP A 50 -13.56 8.26 -0.92
N TYR A 51 -14.46 7.69 -1.71
CA TYR A 51 -14.20 7.32 -3.10
C TYR A 51 -14.92 8.24 -4.08
N SER A 52 -14.25 8.53 -5.20
CA SER A 52 -14.83 9.22 -6.33
C SER A 52 -16.02 8.46 -6.93
N LYS A 53 -16.99 9.20 -7.45
CA LYS A 53 -18.08 8.64 -8.25
C LYS A 53 -17.62 8.24 -9.66
N ASP A 54 -16.54 8.85 -10.15
CA ASP A 54 -15.90 8.47 -11.40
C ASP A 54 -15.21 7.10 -11.23
N ALA A 55 -15.58 6.15 -12.08
CA ALA A 55 -15.13 4.77 -11.96
C ALA A 55 -13.62 4.61 -12.13
N LYS A 56 -13.02 5.35 -13.08
CA LYS A 56 -11.58 5.29 -13.33
C LYS A 56 -10.80 5.82 -12.12
N LYS A 57 -11.19 7.00 -11.61
CA LYS A 57 -10.58 7.58 -10.40
C LYS A 57 -10.77 6.68 -9.18
N ARG A 58 -11.96 6.11 -8.98
CA ARG A 58 -12.23 5.17 -7.89
C ARG A 58 -11.31 3.94 -7.98
N ASN A 59 -11.10 3.40 -9.17
CA ASN A 59 -10.24 2.23 -9.34
C ASN A 59 -8.79 2.55 -8.93
N LEU A 60 -8.27 3.71 -9.31
CA LEU A 60 -6.94 4.18 -8.88
C LEU A 60 -6.86 4.45 -7.37
N GLN A 61 -7.95 4.94 -6.76
CA GLN A 61 -8.04 5.07 -5.30
C GLN A 61 -8.00 3.70 -4.59
N LEU A 62 -8.68 2.69 -5.14
CA LEU A 62 -8.65 1.32 -4.60
C LEU A 62 -7.26 0.70 -4.71
N GLU A 63 -6.58 0.91 -5.84
CA GLU A 63 -5.19 0.51 -6.04
C GLU A 63 -4.24 1.16 -5.03
N ALA A 64 -4.33 2.47 -4.83
CA ALA A 64 -3.51 3.18 -3.86
C ALA A 64 -3.73 2.66 -2.43
N LYS A 65 -4.99 2.41 -2.06
CA LYS A 65 -5.32 1.80 -0.77
C LYS A 65 -4.75 0.38 -0.64
N ALA A 66 -4.84 -0.44 -1.68
CA ALA A 66 -4.27 -1.79 -1.70
C ALA A 66 -2.75 -1.75 -1.50
N HIS A 67 -2.06 -0.85 -2.20
CA HIS A 67 -0.62 -0.64 -2.07
C HIS A 67 -0.23 -0.29 -0.63
N ILE A 68 -0.85 0.74 -0.04
CA ILE A 68 -0.54 1.19 1.32
C ILE A 68 -0.86 0.10 2.35
N THR A 69 -1.96 -0.64 2.17
CA THR A 69 -2.35 -1.75 3.06
C THR A 69 -1.30 -2.85 3.06
N VAL A 70 -0.81 -3.26 1.88
CA VAL A 70 0.25 -4.27 1.76
C VAL A 70 1.56 -3.75 2.35
N GLN A 71 1.92 -2.48 2.11
CA GLN A 71 3.13 -1.90 2.69
C GLN A 71 3.09 -1.85 4.23
N GLN A 72 1.97 -1.44 4.82
CA GLN A 72 1.78 -1.46 6.28
C GLN A 72 1.89 -2.88 6.85
N TRP A 73 1.33 -3.86 6.16
CA TRP A 73 1.46 -5.27 6.54
C TRP A 73 2.93 -5.74 6.52
N ILE A 74 3.72 -5.32 5.53
CA ILE A 74 5.16 -5.61 5.49
C ILE A 74 5.90 -4.91 6.64
N ASP A 75 5.64 -3.61 6.84
CA ASP A 75 6.32 -2.77 7.84
C ASP A 75 6.07 -3.25 9.28
N THR A 76 4.92 -3.88 9.53
CA THR A 76 4.56 -4.48 10.83
C THR A 76 5.21 -5.85 11.07
N GLY A 77 6.11 -6.27 10.17
CA GLY A 77 6.99 -7.42 10.35
C GLY A 77 6.46 -8.73 9.78
N ALA A 78 5.41 -8.72 8.96
CA ALA A 78 4.78 -9.95 8.45
C ALA A 78 5.70 -10.85 7.61
N LEU A 79 6.77 -10.27 7.05
CA LEU A 79 7.77 -10.96 6.24
C LEU A 79 9.13 -11.10 6.94
N LYS A 80 9.22 -10.82 8.24
CA LYS A 80 10.48 -10.85 8.98
C LYS A 80 11.15 -12.23 8.86
N GLY A 81 12.39 -12.26 8.38
CA GLY A 81 13.16 -13.50 8.17
C GLY A 81 12.82 -14.28 6.90
N ARG A 82 11.84 -13.83 6.10
CA ARG A 82 11.43 -14.52 4.84
C ARG A 82 11.16 -13.58 3.66
N ALA A 83 11.46 -12.29 3.76
CA ALA A 83 11.10 -11.29 2.75
C ALA A 83 11.62 -11.60 1.33
N MET A 84 12.73 -12.34 1.22
CA MET A 84 13.34 -12.73 -0.05
C MET A 84 12.98 -14.16 -0.50
N THR A 85 11.94 -14.76 0.09
CA THR A 85 11.48 -16.11 -0.30
C THR A 85 10.44 -16.03 -1.41
N PRO A 86 10.35 -17.04 -2.30
CA PRO A 86 9.28 -17.12 -3.29
C PRO A 86 7.89 -17.04 -2.65
N ASP A 87 7.69 -17.68 -1.50
CA ASP A 87 6.40 -17.64 -0.78
C ASP A 87 6.03 -16.22 -0.33
N ALA A 88 7.00 -15.42 0.12
CA ALA A 88 6.76 -14.03 0.46
C ALA A 88 6.35 -13.20 -0.78
N ILE A 89 7.00 -13.41 -1.92
CA ILE A 89 6.66 -12.70 -3.16
C ILE A 89 5.26 -13.09 -3.63
N HIS A 90 4.92 -14.39 -3.61
CA HIS A 90 3.57 -14.86 -3.93
C HIS A 90 2.52 -14.26 -2.98
N GLU A 91 2.81 -14.14 -1.68
CA GLU A 91 1.88 -13.57 -0.72
C GLU A 91 1.69 -12.06 -0.91
N ILE A 92 2.76 -11.30 -1.16
CA ILE A 92 2.69 -9.87 -1.50
C ILE A 92 1.79 -9.70 -2.73
N HIS A 93 2.09 -10.45 -3.80
CA HIS A 93 1.34 -10.38 -5.05
C HIS A 93 -0.13 -10.75 -4.84
N ARG A 94 -0.42 -11.80 -4.07
CA ARG A 94 -1.79 -12.21 -3.75
C ARG A 94 -2.57 -11.11 -3.02
N ARG A 95 -2.03 -10.60 -1.91
CA ARG A 95 -2.69 -9.58 -1.08
C ARG A 95 -2.96 -8.29 -1.85
N PHE A 96 -2.00 -7.87 -2.69
CA PHE A 96 -2.19 -6.70 -3.54
C PHE A 96 -3.30 -6.95 -4.56
N CYS A 97 -3.19 -8.01 -5.37
CA CYS A 97 -4.13 -8.27 -6.46
C CYS A 97 -5.54 -8.63 -5.99
N GLU A 98 -5.72 -9.31 -4.86
CA GLU A 98 -7.05 -9.59 -4.29
C GLU A 98 -7.81 -8.32 -3.89
N ALA A 99 -7.08 -7.24 -3.58
CA ALA A 99 -7.66 -5.95 -3.20
C ALA A 99 -7.93 -5.03 -4.41
N LEU A 100 -7.48 -5.40 -5.61
CA LEU A 100 -7.67 -4.59 -6.82
C LEU A 100 -9.07 -4.77 -7.43
N PRO A 101 -9.62 -3.71 -8.05
CA PRO A 101 -10.81 -3.85 -8.88
C PRO A 101 -10.51 -4.73 -10.11
N PRO A 102 -11.52 -5.44 -10.65
CA PRO A 102 -11.34 -6.34 -11.80
C PRO A 102 -10.68 -5.68 -13.03
N ASP A 103 -10.97 -4.40 -13.26
CA ASP A 103 -10.42 -3.63 -14.38
C ASP A 103 -8.89 -3.48 -14.32
N LEU A 104 -8.30 -3.57 -13.13
CA LEU A 104 -6.85 -3.48 -12.91
C LEU A 104 -6.18 -4.86 -12.83
N LEU A 105 -6.93 -5.96 -12.98
CA LEU A 105 -6.41 -7.34 -13.00
C LEU A 105 -6.17 -7.86 -14.42
N MET A 106 -5.89 -6.97 -15.36
CA MET A 106 -5.66 -7.30 -16.77
C MET A 106 -4.33 -6.68 -17.23
N VAL A 107 -3.42 -7.52 -17.72
CA VAL A 107 -2.11 -7.09 -18.25
C VAL A 107 -1.88 -7.79 -19.59
N LYS A 108 -1.76 -7.01 -20.68
CA LYS A 108 -1.59 -7.51 -22.06
C LYS A 108 -2.63 -8.58 -22.43
N ASP A 109 -3.91 -8.27 -22.19
CA ASP A 109 -5.07 -9.16 -22.43
C ASP A 109 -5.07 -10.47 -21.63
N GLN A 110 -4.17 -10.62 -20.67
CA GLN A 110 -4.13 -11.77 -19.77
C GLN A 110 -4.56 -11.36 -18.37
N LYS A 111 -5.53 -12.11 -17.84
CA LYS A 111 -5.98 -11.95 -16.45
C LYS A 111 -4.84 -12.25 -15.48
N VAL A 112 -4.67 -11.39 -14.49
CA VAL A 112 -3.78 -11.59 -13.36
C VAL A 112 -4.46 -12.53 -12.37
N ILE A 113 -3.76 -13.59 -11.97
CA ILE A 113 -4.21 -14.52 -10.93
C ILE A 113 -3.46 -14.16 -9.65
N PRO A 114 -4.13 -13.72 -8.58
CA PRO A 114 -3.48 -13.34 -7.34
C PRO A 114 -2.56 -14.44 -6.80
N GLY A 115 -1.31 -14.08 -6.53
CA GLY A 115 -0.29 -15.01 -6.03
C GLY A 115 0.29 -15.99 -7.07
N ALA A 116 -0.06 -15.88 -8.35
CA ALA A 116 0.67 -16.56 -9.42
C ALA A 116 1.67 -15.58 -10.07
N LEU A 117 2.96 -15.92 -10.05
CA LEU A 117 3.98 -15.17 -10.78
C LEU A 117 4.14 -15.78 -12.18
N ARG A 118 4.40 -14.92 -13.18
CA ARG A 118 4.60 -15.31 -14.59
C ARG A 118 6.07 -15.62 -14.87
#